data_AF-A0A257MWL6-F1
#
_entry.id   AF-A0A257MWL6-F1
#
_cell.length_a   1.000
_cell.length_b   1.000
_cell.length_c   1.000
_cell.angle_alpha   90.00
_cell.angle_beta   90.00
_cell.angle_gamma   90.00
#
_symmetry.space_group_name_H-M   'P 1'
#
loop_
_entity.id
_entity.type
_entity.pdbx_description
1 polymer ?
#
loop_
_entity_poly.entity_id
_entity_poly.type
_entity_poly.pdbx_seq_one_letter_code
_entity_poly.pdbx_strand_id
1 'polypeptide(L)'
;MDILQDPVLLSRLQFAVTAMFHILWPLTTIGLSLILVIFEGLWLKTGDIDNYRHARFWSKLFLLNFSIGVISGLPMEFEFGTNWSRFSIMTGEFFGNILGYEGAMAFMLEAGFLGIMLFGWMRVPRAIHLLATSMV
;
A
#
# COMPACT_ATOMS: atom_id res chain seq x y z
N MET A 1 32.37 4.20 -24.93
CA MET A 1 32.25 3.06 -24.00
C MET A 1 31.20 3.47 -22.99
N ASP A 2 29.95 3.40 -23.44
CA ASP A 2 29.03 2.26 -23.29
C ASP A 2 28.15 2.54 -22.08
N ILE A 3 27.15 3.38 -22.28
CA ILE A 3 26.06 3.67 -21.32
C ILE A 3 25.49 2.36 -20.72
N LEU A 4 25.51 1.29 -21.52
CA LEU A 4 25.07 -0.05 -21.16
C LEU A 4 26.05 -0.81 -20.24
N GLN A 5 27.21 -0.25 -19.93
CA GLN A 5 28.23 -0.84 -19.05
C GLN A 5 28.50 0.00 -17.81
N ASP A 6 27.93 1.21 -17.69
CA ASP A 6 28.05 2.02 -16.47
C ASP A 6 27.03 1.54 -15.43
N PRO A 7 27.47 0.82 -14.37
CA PRO A 7 26.57 0.29 -13.36
C PRO A 7 25.84 1.39 -12.59
N VAL A 8 26.46 2.55 -12.38
CA VAL A 8 25.84 3.64 -11.61
C VAL A 8 24.66 4.22 -12.38
N LEU A 9 24.84 4.46 -13.69
CA LEU A 9 23.76 4.95 -14.54
C LEU A 9 22.63 3.92 -14.65
N LEU A 10 22.95 2.65 -14.85
CA LEU A 10 21.95 1.59 -14.94
C LEU A 10 21.17 1.41 -13.63
N SER A 11 21.84 1.44 -12.47
CA SER A 11 21.17 1.37 -11.16
C SER A 11 20.24 2.57 -10.92
N ARG A 12 20.61 3.77 -11.37
CA ARG A 12 19.73 4.96 -11.31
C ARG A 12 18.50 4.80 -12.19
N LEU A 13 18.67 4.34 -13.42
CA LEU A 13 17.56 4.14 -14.35
C LEU A 13 16.61 3.05 -13.87
N GLN A 14 17.15 1.93 -13.38
CA GLN A 14 16.36 0.85 -12.79
C GLN A 14 15.54 1.39 -11.61
N PHE A 15 16.20 2.02 -10.63
CA PHE A 15 15.51 2.56 -9.45
C PHE A 15 14.46 3.61 -9.83
N ALA A 16 14.74 4.47 -10.81
CA ALA A 16 13.79 5.46 -11.29
C ALA A 16 12.53 4.80 -11.88
N VAL A 17 12.69 3.78 -12.72
CA VAL A 17 11.54 3.05 -13.31
C VAL A 17 10.74 2.35 -12.21
N THR A 18 11.42 1.64 -11.31
CA THR A 18 10.76 0.93 -10.18
C THR A 18 10.00 1.92 -9.30
N ALA A 19 10.62 3.02 -8.87
CA ALA A 19 9.99 4.02 -8.01
C ALA A 19 8.84 4.78 -8.69
N MET A 20 9.00 5.20 -9.96
CA MET A 20 7.93 5.87 -10.71
C MET A 20 6.74 4.95 -10.96
N PHE A 21 6.98 3.67 -11.23
CA PHE A 21 5.90 2.70 -11.37
C PHE A 21 5.22 2.46 -10.03
N HIS A 22 5.99 2.27 -8.95
CA HIS A 22 5.46 1.97 -7.64
C HIS A 22 4.59 3.11 -7.10
N ILE A 23 5.05 4.37 -7.14
CA ILE A 23 4.38 5.50 -6.47
C ILE A 23 2.94 5.76 -6.93
N LEU A 24 2.59 5.35 -8.15
CA LEU A 24 1.23 5.49 -8.69
C LEU A 24 0.21 4.69 -7.88
N TRP A 25 0.61 3.55 -7.33
CA TRP A 25 -0.30 2.65 -6.61
C TRP A 25 -0.59 3.14 -5.20
N PRO A 26 0.38 3.43 -4.30
CA PRO A 26 0.10 3.95 -2.96
C PRO A 26 -0.70 5.24 -2.96
N LEU A 27 -0.41 6.18 -3.87
CA LEU A 27 -1.18 7.42 -4.00
C LEU A 27 -2.66 7.15 -4.27
N THR A 28 -2.94 6.20 -5.16
CA THR A 28 -4.31 5.80 -5.50
C THR A 28 -4.96 5.00 -4.36
N THR A 29 -4.21 4.12 -3.68
CA THR A 29 -4.68 3.33 -2.54
C THR A 29 -5.14 4.25 -1.40
N ILE A 30 -4.34 5.26 -1.04
CA ILE A 30 -4.67 6.23 0.02
C ILE A 30 -5.96 7.00 -0.30
N GLY A 31 -6.14 7.41 -1.56
CA GLY A 31 -7.37 8.07 -1.99
C GLY A 31 -8.59 7.14 -1.90
N LEU A 32 -8.44 5.89 -2.33
CA LEU A 32 -9.50 4.89 -2.30
C LEU A 32 -9.87 4.45 -0.88
N SER A 33 -8.91 4.29 0.05
CA SER A 33 -9.21 3.93 1.44
C SER A 33 -10.07 5.00 2.11
N LEU A 34 -9.75 6.28 1.91
CA LEU A 34 -10.57 7.38 2.41
C LEU A 34 -12.01 7.33 1.87
N ILE A 35 -12.16 7.05 0.56
CA ILE A 35 -13.48 6.90 -0.08
C ILE A 35 -14.26 5.74 0.54
N LEU A 36 -13.60 4.62 0.84
CA LEU A 36 -14.23 3.46 1.48
C LEU A 36 -14.74 3.79 2.89
N VAL A 37 -13.91 4.42 3.71
CA VAL A 37 -14.28 4.85 5.08
C VAL A 37 -15.49 5.80 5.03
N ILE A 38 -15.50 6.75 4.08
CA ILE A 38 -16.61 7.70 3.91
C ILE A 38 -17.90 6.97 3.55
N PHE A 39 -17.90 6.15 2.50
CA PHE A 39 -19.12 5.47 2.05
C PHE A 39 -19.64 4.47 3.08
N GLU A 40 -18.75 3.73 3.74
CA GLU A 40 -19.17 2.81 4.79
C GLU A 40 -19.72 3.55 6.02
N GLY A 41 -19.05 4.63 6.45
CA GLY A 41 -19.54 5.47 7.54
C GLY A 41 -20.89 6.12 7.24
N LEU A 42 -21.09 6.61 6.01
CA LEU A 42 -22.37 7.14 5.55
C LEU A 42 -23.45 6.07 5.53
N TRP A 43 -23.15 4.85 5.06
CA TRP A 43 -24.09 3.73 5.11
C TRP A 43 -24.51 3.40 6.55
N LEU A 44 -23.57 3.36 7.50
CA LEU A 44 -23.91 3.10 8.91
C LEU A 44 -24.74 4.22 9.54
N LYS A 45 -24.49 5.47 9.16
CA LYS A 45 -25.24 6.62 9.67
C LYS A 45 -26.64 6.74 9.07
N THR A 46 -26.79 6.48 7.78
CA THR A 46 -28.02 6.78 7.02
C THR A 46 -28.88 5.55 6.72
N GLY A 47 -28.28 4.37 6.70
CA GLY A 47 -28.92 3.14 6.22
C GLY A 47 -29.10 3.07 4.70
N ASP A 48 -28.62 4.06 3.95
CA ASP A 48 -28.78 4.13 2.49
C ASP A 48 -27.98 3.03 1.78
N ILE A 49 -28.68 2.18 1.05
CA ILE A 49 -28.11 1.04 0.34
C ILE A 49 -27.16 1.45 -0.79
N ASP A 50 -27.29 2.65 -1.34
CA ASP A 50 -26.41 3.10 -2.41
C ASP A 50 -24.99 3.37 -1.90
N ASN A 51 -24.85 3.92 -0.67
CA ASN A 51 -23.55 4.04 -0.01
C ASN A 51 -22.89 2.66 0.23
N TYR A 52 -23.67 1.65 0.60
CA TYR A 52 -23.18 0.28 0.72
C TYR A 52 -22.69 -0.28 -0.62
N ARG A 53 -23.44 -0.03 -1.70
CA ARG A 53 -23.03 -0.45 -3.06
C ARG A 53 -21.74 0.23 -3.50
N HIS A 54 -21.58 1.52 -3.20
CA HIS A 54 -20.33 2.23 -3.45
C HIS A 54 -19.15 1.62 -2.67
N ALA A 55 -19.29 1.39 -1.36
CA ALA A 55 -18.25 0.74 -0.55
C ALA A 55 -17.85 -0.65 -1.11
N ARG A 56 -18.83 -1.44 -1.56
CA ARG A 56 -18.59 -2.76 -2.19
C ARG A 56 -17.98 -2.69 -3.58
N PHE A 57 -18.27 -1.64 -4.35
CA PHE A 57 -17.71 -1.44 -5.69
C PHE A 57 -16.25 -0.97 -5.59
N TRP A 58 -16.01 0.10 -4.85
CA TRP A 58 -14.68 0.70 -4.72
C TRP A 58 -13.69 -0.24 -4.03
N SER A 59 -14.14 -1.14 -3.15
CA SER A 59 -13.24 -2.08 -2.47
C SER A 59 -12.60 -3.09 -3.42
N LYS A 60 -13.24 -3.40 -4.56
CA LYS A 60 -12.65 -4.24 -5.62
C LYS A 60 -11.51 -3.53 -6.34
N LEU A 61 -11.70 -2.24 -6.63
CA LEU A 61 -10.68 -1.42 -7.28
C LEU A 61 -9.52 -1.14 -6.31
N PHE A 62 -9.84 -0.88 -5.04
CA PHE A 62 -8.86 -0.78 -3.96
C PHE A 62 -8.00 -2.05 -3.91
N LEU A 63 -8.61 -3.24 -3.83
CA LEU A 63 -7.87 -4.50 -3.75
C LEU A 63 -6.94 -4.71 -4.95
N LEU A 64 -7.41 -4.43 -6.16
CA LEU A 64 -6.58 -4.53 -7.37
C LEU A 64 -5.37 -3.59 -7.29
N ASN A 65 -5.62 -2.32 -6.96
CA ASN A 65 -4.60 -1.28 -6.89
C ASN A 65 -3.57 -1.58 -5.77
N PHE A 66 -4.07 -1.92 -4.58
CA PHE A 66 -3.27 -2.32 -3.43
C PHE A 66 -2.35 -3.51 -3.74
N SER A 67 -2.88 -4.55 -4.40
CA SER A 67 -2.10 -5.74 -4.76
C SER A 67 -0.91 -5.40 -5.65
N ILE A 68 -1.11 -4.53 -6.65
CA ILE A 68 -0.02 -4.08 -7.53
C ILE A 68 0.97 -3.21 -6.75
N GLY A 69 0.49 -2.38 -5.83
CA GLY A 69 1.33 -1.62 -4.89
C GLY A 69 2.27 -2.51 -4.09
N VAL A 70 1.74 -3.56 -3.46
CA VAL A 70 2.56 -4.53 -2.69
C VAL A 70 3.59 -5.21 -3.59
N ILE A 71 3.16 -5.73 -4.75
CA ILE A 71 4.04 -6.46 -5.68
C ILE A 71 5.16 -5.55 -6.22
N SER A 72 4.88 -4.27 -6.46
CA SER A 72 5.87 -3.30 -6.93
C SER A 72 6.75 -2.72 -5.83
N GLY A 73 6.29 -2.71 -4.58
CA GLY A 73 7.06 -2.21 -3.44
C GLY A 73 8.17 -3.17 -2.99
N LEU A 74 7.90 -4.48 -3.03
CA LEU A 74 8.88 -5.52 -2.69
C LEU A 74 10.22 -5.36 -3.43
N PRO A 75 10.28 -5.28 -4.78
CA PRO A 75 11.55 -5.10 -5.47
C PRO A 75 12.20 -3.76 -5.14
N MET A 76 11.43 -2.69 -4.93
CA MET A 76 11.96 -1.37 -4.56
C MET A 76 12.68 -1.39 -3.21
N GLU A 77 12.14 -2.09 -2.21
CA GLU A 77 12.78 -2.27 -0.91
C GLU A 77 14.12 -3.01 -1.05
N PHE A 78 14.15 -4.10 -1.83
CA PHE A 78 15.36 -4.89 -2.03
C PHE A 78 16.41 -4.17 -2.89
N GLU A 79 16.03 -3.23 -3.77
CA GLU A 79 16.95 -2.44 -4.58
C GLU A 79 17.93 -1.60 -3.73
N PHE A 80 17.55 -1.19 -2.51
CA PHE A 80 18.47 -0.56 -1.56
C PHE A 80 19.63 -1.49 -1.19
N GLY A 81 19.39 -2.79 -1.05
CA GLY A 81 20.41 -3.79 -0.72
C GLY A 81 21.24 -4.20 -1.93
N THR A 82 20.58 -4.49 -3.06
CA THR A 82 21.24 -5.07 -4.24
C THR A 82 22.05 -4.06 -5.04
N ASN A 83 21.50 -2.87 -5.27
CA ASN A 83 22.09 -1.84 -6.14
C ASN A 83 22.74 -0.68 -5.37
N TRP A 84 22.36 -0.49 -4.09
CA TRP A 84 22.79 0.64 -3.28
C TRP A 84 23.45 0.23 -1.94
N SER A 85 24.21 -0.86 -1.94
CA SER A 85 24.79 -1.46 -0.72
C SER A 85 25.61 -0.47 0.15
N ARG A 86 26.42 0.39 -0.46
CA ARG A 86 27.19 1.41 0.29
C ARG A 86 26.29 2.44 0.96
N PHE A 87 25.21 2.87 0.30
CA PHE A 87 24.22 3.75 0.90
C PHE A 87 23.58 3.06 2.11
N SER A 88 23.11 1.82 1.92
CA SER A 88 22.47 1.02 2.97
C SER A 88 23.36 0.78 4.20
N ILE A 89 24.66 0.55 4.01
CA ILE A 89 25.60 0.44 5.13
C ILE A 89 25.77 1.77 5.87
N MET A 90 25.87 2.89 5.14
CA MET A 90 26.12 4.20 5.74
C MET A 90 24.89 4.78 6.44
N THR A 91 23.68 4.51 5.95
CA THR A 91 22.45 5.12 6.44
C THR A 91 21.50 4.14 7.13
N GLY A 92 21.84 2.86 7.16
CA GLY A 92 20.97 1.78 7.63
C GLY A 92 20.47 1.94 9.07
N GLU A 93 21.30 2.47 9.98
CA GLU A 93 20.90 2.72 11.37
C GLU A 93 19.75 3.73 11.49
N PHE A 94 19.60 4.64 10.52
CA PHE A 94 18.51 5.61 10.51
C PHE A 94 17.41 5.20 9.52
N PHE A 95 17.74 5.11 8.23
CA PHE A 95 16.78 4.80 7.18
C PHE A 95 16.22 3.39 7.29
N GLY A 96 17.05 2.40 7.63
CA GLY A 96 16.61 1.01 7.79
C GLY A 96 15.61 0.85 8.94
N ASN A 97 15.78 1.60 10.03
CA ASN A 97 14.83 1.61 11.14
C ASN A 97 13.48 2.25 10.75
N ILE A 98 13.48 3.31 9.95
CA ILE A 98 12.25 3.94 9.46
C ILE A 98 11.48 2.98 8.53
N LEU A 99 12.17 2.36 7.58
CA LEU A 99 11.58 1.38 6.67
C LEU A 99 11.09 0.13 7.43
N GLY A 100 11.87 -0.35 8.39
CA GLY A 100 11.47 -1.46 9.26
C GLY A 100 10.24 -1.13 10.10
N TYR A 101 10.12 0.12 10.58
CA TYR A 101 8.93 0.59 11.31
C TYR A 101 7.68 0.63 10.42
N GLU A 102 7.80 1.13 9.19
CA GLU A 102 6.72 1.11 8.19
C GLU A 102 6.21 -0.33 7.97
N GLY A 103 7.12 -1.27 7.72
CA GLY A 103 6.76 -2.67 7.51
C GLY A 103 6.13 -3.34 8.74
N ALA A 104 6.70 -3.12 9.93
CA ALA A 104 6.23 -3.74 11.16
C ALA A 104 4.89 -3.20 11.65
N MET A 105 4.62 -1.90 11.46
CA MET A 105 3.42 -1.24 11.95
C MET A 105 2.38 -1.05 10.85
N ALA A 106 2.68 -0.22 9.84
CA ALA A 106 1.68 0.19 8.86
C ALA A 106 1.27 -0.97 7.95
N PHE A 107 2.22 -1.69 7.35
CA PHE A 107 1.89 -2.80 6.45
C PHE A 107 1.27 -3.98 7.19
N MET A 108 1.76 -4.31 8.38
CA MET A 108 1.18 -5.40 9.17
C MET A 108 -0.25 -5.07 9.62
N LEU A 109 -0.50 -3.82 10.03
CA LEU A 109 -1.83 -3.36 10.41
C LEU A 109 -2.78 -3.45 9.21
N GLU A 110 -2.41 -2.86 8.07
CA GLU A 110 -3.21 -2.87 6.85
C GLU A 110 -3.48 -4.30 6.38
N ALA A 111 -2.44 -5.13 6.26
CA ALA A 111 -2.57 -6.53 5.84
C ALA A 111 -3.44 -7.36 6.80
N GLY A 112 -3.35 -7.11 8.11
CA GLY A 112 -4.14 -7.78 9.13
C GLY A 112 -5.63 -7.47 9.04
N PHE A 113 -5.99 -6.21 8.79
CA PHE A 113 -7.39 -5.77 8.70
C PHE A 113 -7.99 -5.88 7.29
N LEU A 114 -7.17 -5.94 6.24
CA LEU A 114 -7.61 -6.06 4.85
C LEU A 114 -8.53 -7.28 4.63
N GLY A 115 -8.18 -8.42 5.24
CA GLY A 115 -9.01 -9.62 5.17
C GLY A 115 -10.42 -9.42 5.75
N ILE A 116 -10.51 -8.66 6.84
CA ILE A 116 -11.79 -8.33 7.48
C ILE A 116 -12.57 -7.32 6.62
N MET A 117 -11.92 -6.28 6.08
CA MET A 117 -12.57 -5.30 5.20
C MET A 117 -13.17 -5.94 3.94
N LEU A 118 -12.49 -6.92 3.35
CA LEU A 118 -12.92 -7.55 2.11
C LEU A 118 -13.99 -8.63 2.34
N PHE A 119 -13.82 -9.45 3.37
CA PHE A 119 -14.58 -10.67 3.58
C PHE A 119 -15.45 -10.67 4.85
N GLY A 120 -15.34 -9.65 5.69
CA GLY A 120 -16.04 -9.54 6.98
C GLY A 120 -17.51 -9.14 6.88
N TRP A 121 -17.98 -8.73 5.69
CA TRP A 121 -19.39 -8.42 5.46
C TRP A 121 -20.30 -9.56 5.94
N MET A 122 -21.28 -9.24 6.79
CA MET A 122 -22.21 -10.18 7.44
C MET A 122 -21.55 -11.24 8.36
N ARG A 123 -20.22 -11.18 8.58
CA ARG A 123 -19.47 -12.10 9.45
C ARG A 123 -18.97 -11.43 10.72
N VAL A 124 -18.75 -10.11 10.69
CA VAL A 124 -18.39 -9.31 11.86
C VAL A 124 -19.45 -8.24 12.13
N PRO A 125 -19.55 -7.71 13.38
CA PRO A 125 -20.41 -6.58 13.66
C PRO A 125 -20.06 -5.37 12.78
N ARG A 126 -21.07 -4.61 12.37
CA ARG A 126 -20.94 -3.46 11.46
C ARG A 126 -19.89 -2.43 11.93
N ALA A 127 -19.80 -2.17 13.23
CA ALA A 127 -18.80 -1.26 13.79
C ALA A 127 -17.37 -1.82 13.69
N ILE A 128 -17.20 -3.14 13.82
CA ILE A 128 -15.90 -3.80 13.66
C ILE A 128 -15.50 -3.82 12.18
N HIS A 129 -16.46 -3.96 11.28
CA HIS A 129 -16.19 -3.82 9.85
C HIS A 129 -15.68 -2.40 9.54
N LEU A 130 -16.36 -1.34 10.01
CA LEU A 130 -15.91 0.03 9.78
C LEU A 130 -14.55 0.30 10.43
N LEU A 131 -14.30 -0.25 11.63
CA LEU A 131 -12.97 -0.19 12.25
C LEU A 131 -11.93 -0.82 11.33
N ALA A 132 -12.18 -2.02 10.80
CA ALA A 132 -11.27 -2.68 9.86
C ALA A 132 -11.03 -1.84 8.61
N THR A 133 -12.09 -1.26 8.02
CA THR A 133 -11.99 -0.34 6.88
C THR A 133 -11.21 0.94 7.23
N SER A 134 -11.14 1.34 8.50
CA SER A 134 -10.38 2.52 8.94
C SER A 134 -8.93 2.21 9.28
N MET A 135 -8.59 0.94 9.51
CA MET A 135 -7.23 0.46 9.75
C MET A 135 -6.50 0.08 8.45
N VAL A 136 -7.19 0.18 7.32
CA VAL A 136 -6.73 -0.04 5.95
C VAL A 136 -6.77 1.29 5.21
#